data_AF-A0A1I3EBZ3-F1
#
_entry.id   AF-A0A1I3EBZ3-F1
#
_cell.length_a   1.000
_cell.length_b   1.000
_cell.length_c   1.000
_cell.angle_alpha   90.00
_cell.angle_beta   90.00
_cell.angle_gamma   90.00
#
_symmetry.space_group_name_H-M   'P 1'
#
loop_
_entity.id
_entity.type
_entity.pdbx_description
1 polymer ?
#
loop_
_entity_poly.entity_id
_entity_poly.type
_entity_poly.pdbx_seq_one_letter_code
_entity_poly.pdbx_strand_id
1 'polypeptide(L)' 'MNAQLQRALTSRVFIEQAKGVIAARNNIHMDEAFESLREHARAHQEPMHRSAANVINNVVMI' A
#
# COMPACT_ATOMS: atom_id res chain seq x y z
N MET A 1 20.65 13.42 -10.24
CA MET A 1 19.33 14.06 -10.40
C MET A 1 18.32 13.04 -10.93
N ASN A 2 17.72 12.16 -10.09
CA ASN A 2 16.56 11.29 -10.45
C ASN A 2 16.05 10.35 -9.34
N ALA A 3 16.84 10.08 -8.29
CA ALA A 3 16.53 9.01 -7.33
C ALA A 3 15.30 9.26 -6.42
N GLN A 4 14.91 10.51 -6.17
CA GLN A 4 13.68 10.82 -5.41
C GLN A 4 12.42 10.61 -6.26
N LEU A 5 12.45 11.03 -7.52
CA LEU A 5 11.37 10.81 -8.48
C LEU A 5 11.15 9.32 -8.75
N GLN A 6 12.23 8.58 -9.03
CA GLN A 6 12.14 7.13 -9.21
C GLN A 6 11.56 6.44 -7.98
N ARG A 7 11.99 6.81 -6.77
CA ARG A 7 11.41 6.27 -5.52
C ARG A 7 9.92 6.59 -5.36
N ALA A 8 9.51 7.81 -5.69
CA ALA A 8 8.09 8.19 -5.64
C ALA A 8 7.23 7.39 -6.63
N LEU A 9 7.75 7.17 -7.85
CA LEU A 9 7.07 6.38 -8.88
C LEU A 9 6.95 4.90 -8.49
N THR A 10 8.03 4.29 -8.00
CA THR A 10 8.00 2.91 -7.50
C THR A 10 7.03 2.77 -6.33
N SER A 11 7.05 3.72 -5.39
CA SER A 11 6.11 3.75 -4.27
C SER A 11 4.66 3.74 -4.77
N ARG A 12 4.33 4.55 -5.79
CA ARG A 12 2.97 4.61 -6.34
C ARG A 12 2.51 3.26 -6.91
N VAL A 13 3.37 2.56 -7.65
CA VAL A 13 3.02 1.24 -8.22
C VAL A 13 2.64 0.24 -7.12
N PHE A 14 3.45 0.19 -6.05
CA PHE A 14 3.20 -0.72 -4.93
C PHE A 14 1.90 -0.36 -4.20
N ILE A 15 1.65 0.92 -3.98
CA ILE A 15 0.42 1.38 -3.32
C ILE A 15 -0.83 1.01 -4.14
N GLU A 16 -0.84 1.26 -5.45
CA GLU A 16 -1.99 0.90 -6.30
C GLU A 16 -2.23 -0.61 -6.38
N GLN A 17 -1.17 -1.41 -6.43
CA GLN A 17 -1.29 -2.87 -6.38
C GLN A 17 -1.85 -3.35 -5.03
N ALA A 18 -1.34 -2.82 -3.92
CA ALA A 18 -1.82 -3.16 -2.59
C ALA A 18 -3.30 -2.78 -2.40
N LYS A 19 -3.72 -1.60 -2.89
CA LYS A 19 -5.14 -1.20 -2.91
C LYS A 19 -6.01 -2.22 -3.64
N GLY A 20 -5.56 -2.69 -4.81
CA GLY A 20 -6.27 -3.72 -5.58
C GLY A 20 -6.42 -5.03 -4.81
N VAL A 21 -5.36 -5.47 -4.12
CA VAL A 21 -5.39 -6.69 -3.29
C VAL A 21 -6.39 -6.55 -2.13
N ILE A 22 -6.33 -5.45 -1.38
CA ILE A 22 -7.23 -5.21 -0.23
C ILE A 22 -8.69 -5.07 -0.70
N ALA A 23 -8.93 -4.26 -1.75
CA ALA A 23 -10.25 -4.05 -2.30
C ALA A 23 -10.90 -5.36 -2.77
N ALA A 24 -10.15 -6.21 -3.47
CA ALA A 24 -10.64 -7.50 -3.94
C ALA A 24 -10.93 -8.48 -2.79
N ARG A 25 -10.11 -8.48 -1.74
CA ARG A 25 -10.28 -9.37 -0.58
C ARG A 25 -11.48 -8.98 0.27
N ASN A 26 -11.62 -7.68 0.53
CA ASN A 26 -12.61 -7.16 1.47
C ASN A 26 -13.91 -6.75 0.77
N ASN A 27 -13.94 -6.80 -0.56
CA ASN A 27 -15.06 -6.37 -1.39
C ASN A 27 -15.46 -4.89 -1.11
N ILE A 28 -14.46 -4.02 -1.11
CA ILE A 28 -14.60 -2.57 -0.82
C ILE A 28 -14.04 -1.73 -1.97
N HIS A 29 -14.34 -0.43 -1.97
CA HIS A 29 -13.77 0.48 -2.97
C HIS A 29 -12.26 0.72 -2.75
N MET A 30 -11.56 1.07 -3.82
CA MET A 30 -10.12 1.35 -3.77
C MET A 30 -9.75 2.51 -2.83
N ASP A 31 -10.65 3.46 -2.61
CA ASP A 31 -10.43 4.58 -1.69
C ASP A 31 -10.49 4.11 -0.23
N GLU A 32 -11.42 3.20 0.10
CA GLU A 32 -11.48 2.56 1.41
C GLU A 32 -10.24 1.69 1.66
N ALA A 33 -9.83 0.92 0.64
CA ALA A 33 -8.60 0.12 0.70
C ALA A 33 -7.34 0.97 0.93
N PHE A 34 -7.29 2.19 0.37
CA PHE A 34 -6.20 3.11 0.62
C PHE A 34 -6.19 3.62 2.06
N GLU A 35 -7.37 3.93 2.61
CA GLU A 35 -7.49 4.37 4.00
C GLU A 35 -7.04 3.25 4.95
N SER A 36 -7.50 2.01 4.74
CA SER A 36 -7.09 0.87 5.55
C SER A 36 -5.57 0.63 5.48
N LEU A 37 -4.97 0.73 4.28
CA LEU A 37 -3.51 0.64 4.13
C LEU A 37 -2.78 1.75 4.90
N ARG A 38 -3.31 2.97 4.87
CA ARG A 38 -2.72 4.14 5.55
C ARG A 38 -2.83 4.02 7.06
N GLU A 39 -3.98 3.61 7.56
CA GLU A 39 -4.23 3.36 8.98
C GLU A 39 -3.29 2.27 9.50
N HIS A 40 -3.17 1.15 8.78
CA HIS A 40 -2.24 0.08 9.12
C HIS A 40 -0.79 0.59 9.18
N ALA A 41 -0.32 1.29 8.14
CA ALA A 41 1.04 1.84 8.10
C ALA A 41 1.32 2.78 9.28
N ARG A 42 0.35 3.64 9.62
CA ARG A 42 0.45 4.57 10.76
C ARG A 42 0.48 3.84 12.10
N ALA A 43 -0.41 2.86 12.30
CA ALA A 43 -0.46 2.06 13.53
C ALA A 43 0.84 1.29 13.77
N HIS A 44 1.52 0.88 12.69
CA HIS A 44 2.80 0.17 12.75
C HIS A 44 4.03 1.09 12.62
N GLN A 45 3.81 2.41 12.56
CA GLN A 45 4.86 3.42 12.39
C GLN A 45 5.82 3.13 11.22
N GLU A 46 5.30 2.53 10.14
CA GLU A 46 6.09 2.15 8.97
C GLU A 46 5.75 2.98 7.73
N PRO A 47 6.70 3.15 6.80
CA PRO A 47 6.43 3.82 5.54
C PRO A 47 5.36 3.08 4.73
N MET A 48 4.42 3.84 4.14
CA MET A 48 3.29 3.26 3.39
C MET A 48 3.72 2.33 2.24
N HIS A 49 4.85 2.59 1.58
CA HIS A 49 5.40 1.71 0.54
C HIS A 49 5.82 0.34 1.07
N ARG A 50 6.24 0.25 2.34
CA ARG A 50 6.62 -0.99 3.00
C ARG A 50 5.36 -1.80 3.35
N SER A 51 4.34 -1.17 3.92
CA SER A 51 3.04 -1.83 4.14
C SER A 51 2.45 -2.35 2.84
N ALA A 52 2.51 -1.56 1.76
CA ALA A 52 2.05 -1.96 0.45
C ALA A 52 2.79 -3.21 -0.07
N ALA A 53 4.11 -3.24 0.06
CA ALA A 53 4.91 -4.42 -0.29
C ALA A 53 4.52 -5.65 0.55
N ASN A 54 4.27 -5.47 1.86
CA ASN A 54 3.87 -6.56 2.74
C ASN A 54 2.50 -7.14 2.34
N VAL A 55 1.54 -6.30 1.94
CA VAL A 55 0.22 -6.73 1.46
C VAL A 55 0.34 -7.55 0.17
N ILE A 56 1.11 -7.05 -0.81
CA ILE A 56 1.34 -7.73 -2.10
C ILE A 56 1.99 -9.10 -1.89
N ASN A 57 2.95 -9.17 -0.97
CA ASN A 57 3.67 -10.41 -0.65
C ASN A 57 2.92 -11.30 0.34
N ASN A 58 1.69 -10.96 0.74
CA ASN A 58 0.86 -11.69 1.70
C ASN A 58 1.53 -11.87 3.08
N VAL A 59 2.44 -10.97 3.44
CA VAL A 59 3.08 -10.92 4.77
C VAL A 59 2.12 -10.35 5.80
N VAL A 60 1.23 -9.45 5.37
CA VAL A 60 0.19 -8.87 6.22
C VAL A 60 -1.16 -8.91 5.50
N MET A 61 -2.22 -9.08 6.28
CA MET A 61 -3.60 -9.00 5.82
C MET A 61 -4.24 -7.76 6.44
N ILE A 62 -4.80 -6.94 5.58
CA ILE A 62 -5.57 -5.72 5.87
C ILE A 62 -6.94 -5.91 5.24
#